data_AF-A0A061SJ21-F1
#
_entry.id   AF-A0A061SJ21-F1
#
_cell.length_a   1.000
_cell.length_b   1.000
_cell.length_c   1.000
_cell.angle_alpha   90.00
_cell.angle_beta   90.00
_cell.angle_gamma   90.00
#
_symmetry.space_group_name_H-M   'P 1'
#
loop_
_entity.id
_entity.type
_entity.pdbx_description
1 polymer ?
#
loop_
_entity_poly.entity_id
_entity_poly.type
_entity_poly.pdbx_seq_one_letter_code
_entity_poly.pdbx_strand_id
1 'polypeptide(L)'
;MDEGVGHLVQILEGDLMETSVAEASVVFIYLLPRGMGEVAAKLERELQPGARVVTYLFSLPGHNPVKEIVVPVGRSSREESSFNKLRLYVMP
;
A
#
# COMPACT_ATOMS: atom_id res chain seq x y z
N MET A 1 12.39 -3.59 -24.37
CA MET A 1 13.73 -3.20 -23.87
C MET A 1 13.92 -3.99 -22.59
N ASP A 2 15.13 -4.43 -22.28
CA ASP A 2 15.43 -5.00 -20.96
C ASP A 2 15.95 -3.85 -20.11
N GLU A 3 15.19 -3.44 -19.11
CA GLU A 3 15.58 -2.37 -18.20
C GLU A 3 16.66 -2.81 -17.19
N GLY A 4 17.07 -4.09 -17.20
CA GLY A 4 18.20 -4.61 -16.43
C GLY A 4 17.92 -4.87 -14.94
N VAL A 5 16.66 -4.75 -14.51
CA VAL A 5 16.26 -4.83 -13.10
C VAL A 5 15.76 -6.20 -12.65
N GLY A 6 15.74 -7.20 -13.54
CA GLY A 6 15.18 -8.52 -13.23
C GLY A 6 15.82 -9.20 -12.01
N HIS A 7 17.07 -8.89 -11.68
CA HIS A 7 17.76 -9.39 -10.49
C HIS A 7 17.30 -8.77 -9.16
N LEU A 8 16.52 -7.68 -9.22
CA LEU A 8 15.95 -6.97 -8.06
C LEU A 8 14.47 -7.27 -7.86
N VAL A 9 13.82 -7.91 -8.84
CA VAL A 9 12.36 -8.04 -8.89
C VAL A 9 11.98 -9.52 -8.92
N GLN A 10 11.09 -9.89 -8.01
CA GLN A 10 10.40 -11.16 -8.03
C GLN A 10 8.92 -10.90 -8.26
N ILE A 11 8.31 -11.62 -9.21
CA ILE A 11 6.88 -11.61 -9.44
C ILE A 11 6.34 -12.96 -8.99
N LEU A 12 5.37 -12.93 -8.09
CA LEU A 12 4.69 -14.11 -7.58
C LEU A 12 3.26 -14.13 -8.13
N GLU A 13 2.92 -15.18 -8.86
CA GLU A 13 1.54 -15.46 -9.23
C GLU A 13 0.86 -16.20 -8.07
N GLY A 14 -0.19 -15.61 -7.50
CA GLY A 14 -0.90 -16.22 -6.38
C GLY A 14 -1.95 -15.31 -5.77
N ASP A 15 -2.66 -15.83 -4.78
CA ASP A 15 -3.57 -15.05 -3.93
C ASP A 15 -2.76 -14.32 -2.85
N LEU A 16 -2.97 -13.01 -2.72
CA LEU A 16 -2.34 -12.20 -1.68
C LEU A 16 -2.70 -12.74 -0.28
N MET A 17 -3.90 -13.26 -0.06
CA MET A 17 -4.31 -13.76 1.25
C MET A 17 -3.48 -14.97 1.70
N GLU A 18 -3.06 -15.81 0.75
CA GLU A 18 -2.27 -17.02 0.98
C GLU A 18 -0.76 -16.78 0.89
N THR A 19 -0.32 -15.68 0.26
CA THR A 19 1.10 -15.35 0.08
C THR A 19 1.67 -14.66 1.33
N SER A 20 2.79 -15.15 1.87
CA SER A 20 3.45 -14.50 3.02
C SER A 20 4.01 -13.14 2.64
N VAL A 21 3.77 -12.13 3.49
CA VAL A 21 4.38 -10.79 3.37
C VAL A 21 5.30 -10.45 4.53
N ALA A 22 5.65 -11.41 5.38
CA ALA A 22 6.34 -11.17 6.66
C ALA A 22 7.74 -10.53 6.52
N GLU A 23 8.41 -10.74 5.39
CA GLU A 23 9.73 -10.16 5.11
C GLU A 23 9.66 -8.72 4.58
N ALA A 24 8.47 -8.22 4.25
CA ALA A 24 8.30 -6.90 3.67
C ALA A 24 8.57 -5.81 4.72
N SER A 25 9.58 -4.97 4.45
CA SER A 25 9.83 -3.75 5.25
C SER A 25 8.92 -2.57 4.86
N VAL A 26 8.36 -2.62 3.64
CA VAL A 26 7.40 -1.66 3.11
C VAL A 26 6.38 -2.40 2.24
N VAL A 27 5.10 -2.09 2.41
CA VAL A 27 4.01 -2.58 1.55
C VAL A 27 3.31 -1.40 0.89
N PHE A 28 3.07 -1.48 -0.42
CA PHE A 28 2.27 -0.50 -1.16
C PHE A 28 0.94 -1.14 -1.59
N ILE A 29 -0.17 -0.46 -1.33
CA ILE A 29 -1.52 -0.96 -1.59
C ILE A 29 -2.28 0.01 -2.47
N TYR A 30 -2.76 -0.51 -3.60
CA TYR A 30 -3.74 0.14 -4.44
C TYR A 30 -4.87 -0.83 -4.77
N LEU A 31 -5.86 -0.89 -3.88
CA LEU A 31 -7.01 -1.78 -3.95
C LEU A 31 -8.32 -1.02 -3.67
N LEU A 32 -9.45 -1.68 -3.92
CA LEU A 32 -10.79 -1.16 -3.62
C LEU A 32 -11.22 -1.46 -2.18
N PRO A 33 -12.20 -0.72 -1.62
CA PRO A 33 -12.58 -0.82 -0.20
C PRO A 33 -13.04 -2.21 0.26
N ARG A 34 -13.68 -2.99 -0.63
CA ARG A 34 -14.32 -4.28 -0.30
C ARG A 34 -13.37 -5.30 0.35
N GLY A 35 -12.06 -5.21 0.08
CA GLY A 35 -11.03 -6.11 0.66
C GLY A 35 -10.07 -5.45 1.65
N MET A 36 -10.18 -4.14 1.90
CA MET A 36 -9.18 -3.42 2.71
C MET A 36 -9.14 -3.88 4.17
N GLY A 37 -10.26 -4.36 4.72
CA GLY A 37 -10.31 -4.89 6.09
C GLY A 37 -9.55 -6.20 6.25
N GLU A 38 -9.75 -7.16 5.34
CA GLU A 38 -9.03 -8.43 5.33
C GLU A 38 -7.53 -8.22 5.12
N VAL A 39 -7.17 -7.31 4.19
CA VAL A 39 -5.78 -6.90 3.97
C VAL A 39 -5.18 -6.31 5.26
N ALA A 40 -5.86 -5.37 5.93
CA ALA A 40 -5.36 -4.78 7.17
C ALA A 40 -5.08 -5.84 8.24
N ALA A 41 -6.02 -6.76 8.47
CA ALA A 41 -5.83 -7.85 9.44
C ALA A 41 -4.67 -8.79 9.06
N LYS A 42 -4.45 -9.04 7.77
CA LYS A 42 -3.29 -9.80 7.30
C LYS A 42 -1.97 -9.07 7.59
N LEU A 43 -1.89 -7.78 7.28
CA LEU A 43 -0.68 -6.99 7.49
C LEU A 43 -0.32 -6.89 8.98
N GLU A 44 -1.30 -6.65 9.85
CA GLU A 44 -1.11 -6.64 11.32
C GLU A 44 -0.55 -7.96 11.84
N ARG A 45 -1.00 -9.08 11.27
CA ARG A 45 -0.58 -10.41 11.70
C ARG A 45 0.82 -10.78 11.23
N GLU A 46 1.20 -10.35 10.03
CA GLU A 46 2.40 -10.87 9.35
C GLU A 46 3.57 -9.90 9.34
N LEU A 47 3.33 -8.59 9.28
CA LEU A 47 4.41 -7.61 9.20
C LEU A 47 5.13 -7.47 10.54
N GLN A 48 6.45 -7.27 10.46
CA GLN A 48 7.27 -6.98 11.64
C GLN A 48 6.93 -5.59 12.21
N PRO A 49 7.08 -5.40 13.53
CA PRO A 49 6.99 -4.08 14.15
C PRO A 49 7.88 -3.05 13.45
N GLY A 50 7.33 -1.87 13.18
CA GLY A 50 8.00 -0.79 12.45
C GLY A 50 7.96 -0.92 10.92
N ALA A 51 7.41 -2.00 10.35
CA ALA A 51 7.13 -2.08 8.92
C ALA A 51 6.18 -0.96 8.49
N ARG A 52 6.34 -0.47 7.26
CA ARG A 52 5.56 0.66 6.74
C ARG A 52 4.55 0.20 5.73
N VAL A 53 3.33 0.71 5.82
CA VAL A 53 2.29 0.47 4.81
C VAL A 53 1.94 1.80 4.16
N VAL A 54 1.89 1.82 2.84
CA VAL A 54 1.45 2.97 2.05
C VAL A 54 0.18 2.58 1.28
N THR A 55 -0.92 3.29 1.52
CA THR A 55 -2.15 3.09 0.74
C THR A 55 -2.40 4.26 -0.19
N TYR A 56 -2.97 3.98 -1.37
CA TYR A 56 -3.45 4.98 -2.30
C TYR A 56 -4.99 5.04 -2.32
N LEU A 57 -5.55 6.25 -2.31
CA LEU A 57 -6.97 6.59 -2.38
C LEU A 57 -7.77 6.21 -1.12
N PHE A 58 -7.74 4.94 -0.70
CA PHE A 58 -8.49 4.42 0.44
C PHE A 58 -7.61 4.22 1.68
N SER A 59 -8.16 4.46 2.87
CA SER A 59 -7.46 4.28 4.13
C SER A 59 -7.36 2.81 4.52
N LEU A 60 -6.31 2.45 5.27
CA LEU A 60 -6.20 1.17 5.95
C LEU A 60 -7.14 1.14 7.17
N PRO A 61 -8.18 0.28 7.19
CA PRO A 61 -9.12 0.22 8.32
C PRO A 61 -8.41 -0.10 9.64
N GLY A 62 -8.91 0.44 10.75
CA GLY A 62 -8.34 0.20 12.09
C GLY A 62 -7.06 0.96 12.40
N HIS A 63 -6.42 1.59 11.41
CA HIS A 63 -5.13 2.26 11.58
C HIS A 63 -5.22 3.76 11.31
N ASN A 64 -4.45 4.53 12.07
CA ASN A 64 -4.27 5.96 11.84
C ASN A 64 -2.98 6.21 11.04
N PRO A 65 -3.02 6.96 9.94
CA PRO A 65 -1.82 7.26 9.19
C PRO A 65 -0.92 8.23 9.96
N VAL A 66 0.39 8.00 9.92
CA VAL A 66 1.41 8.93 10.45
C VAL A 66 1.70 10.08 9.49
N LYS A 67 1.33 9.91 8.20
CA LYS A 67 1.46 10.96 7.18
C LYS A 67 0.42 10.77 6.09
N GLU A 68 -0.16 11.87 5.63
CA GLU A 68 -1.00 11.89 4.43
C GLU A 68 -0.44 12.93 3.46
N ILE A 69 -0.43 12.60 2.17
CA ILE A 69 -0.07 13.55 1.10
C ILE A 69 -1.13 13.52 0.00
N VAL A 70 -1.48 14.69 -0.52
CA VAL A 70 -2.28 14.81 -1.75
C VAL A 70 -1.32 14.68 -2.93
N VAL A 71 -1.63 13.74 -3.82
CA VAL A 71 -0.88 13.50 -5.04
C VAL A 71 -1.52 14.31 -6.16
N PRO A 72 -0.83 15.32 -6.72
CA PRO A 72 -1.34 16.05 -7.86
C PRO A 72 -1.38 15.13 -9.08
N VAL A 73 -2.53 15.04 -9.74
CA VAL A 73 -2.64 14.39 -11.05
C VAL A 73 -2.38 15.44 -12.13
N GLY A 74 -1.53 15.12 -13.10
CA GLY A 74 -1.12 16.08 -14.13
C GLY A 74 -2.29 16.67 -14.93
N ARG A 75 -2.22 17.98 -15.21
CA ARG A 75 -3.04 18.78 -16.15
C ARG A 75 -4.57 18.56 -16.17
N SER A 76 -5.20 18.14 -15.07
CA SER A 76 -6.65 18.39 -14.87
C SER A 76 -6.87 19.31 -13.66
N SER A 77 -8.04 19.94 -13.60
CA SER A 77 -8.35 21.08 -12.73
C SER A 77 -8.04 20.81 -11.25
N ARG A 78 -7.63 21.86 -10.52
CA ARG A 78 -7.23 21.79 -9.09
C ARG A 78 -8.27 21.14 -8.16
N GLU A 79 -9.53 21.01 -8.58
CA GLU A 79 -10.62 20.47 -7.77
C GLU A 79 -10.67 18.92 -7.76
N GLU A 80 -10.25 18.25 -8.84
CA GLU A 80 -10.27 16.76 -8.95
C GLU A 80 -9.14 16.07 -8.18
N SER A 81 -8.03 16.78 -7.93
CA SER A 81 -6.88 16.23 -7.19
C SER A 81 -7.16 15.96 -5.70
N SER A 82 -8.29 16.44 -5.17
CA SER A 82 -8.68 16.31 -3.76
C SER A 82 -8.81 14.86 -3.27
N PHE A 83 -8.99 13.90 -4.19
CA PHE A 83 -9.20 12.50 -3.86
C PHE A 83 -7.92 11.66 -3.87
N ASN A 84 -6.90 12.04 -4.64
CA ASN A 84 -5.69 11.24 -4.79
C ASN A 84 -4.78 11.41 -3.58
N LYS A 85 -4.99 10.60 -2.54
CA LYS A 85 -4.22 10.65 -1.30
C LYS A 85 -3.34 9.41 -1.14
N LEU A 86 -2.08 9.62 -0.77
CA LEU A 86 -1.23 8.59 -0.22
C LEU A 86 -1.22 8.71 1.30
N ARG A 87 -1.32 7.57 1.98
CA ARG A 87 -1.31 7.50 3.45
C ARG A 87 -0.24 6.53 3.90
N LEU A 88 0.62 6.98 4.80
CA LEU A 88 1.67 6.16 5.40
C LEU A 88 1.24 5.73 6.79
N TYR A 89 1.40 4.45 7.08
CA TYR A 89 1.17 3.81 8.38
C TYR A 89 2.47 3.15 8.84
N VAL A 90 2.67 3.06 10.14
CA VAL A 90 3.75 2.29 10.77
C VAL A 90 3.09 1.22 11.62
N MET A 91 3.43 -0.04 11.34
CA MET A 91 2.88 -1.19 12.06
C MET A 91 3.45 -1.25 13.49
N PRO A 92 2.62 -1.60 14.49
CA PRO A 92 3.00 -1.63 15.90
C PRO A 92 4.05 -2.70 16.22
#